data_AF-A0A7I7NP15-F1
#
_entry.id   AF-A0A7I7NP15-F1
#
_cell.length_a   1.000
_cell.length_b   1.000
_cell.length_c   1.000
_cell.angle_alpha   90.00
_cell.angle_beta   90.00
_cell.angle_gamma   90.00
#
_symmetry.space_group_name_H-M   'P 1'
#
loop_
_entity.id
_entity.type
_entity.pdbx_description
1 polymer ?
#
loop_
_entity_poly.entity_id
_entity_poly.type
_entity_poly.pdbx_seq_one_letter_code
_entity_poly.pdbx_strand_id
1 'polypeptide(L)'
;MNGSAAGPRVKVSADGAGVVSHAGVGMLREVADLTGLSSQVTAVLADTYRGPWMHAPGVVFADLAAAVADGADCIDSVGALWGDRQQAFGPVASTSTLWRLVDERIDAAHLPGIRAARACPRPGVGGRGGPRARWVAAPGCRCHHLR
;
A
#
# COMPACT_ATOMS: atom_id res chain seq x y z
N MET A 1 -0.43 7.85 -16.01
CA MET A 1 0.66 7.65 -15.03
C MET A 1 0.48 8.67 -13.93
N ASN A 2 -0.05 8.26 -12.78
CA ASN A 2 0.02 8.99 -11.50
C ASN A 2 -0.11 7.91 -10.43
N GLY A 3 1.02 7.35 -10.01
CA GLY A 3 1.07 6.60 -8.76
C GLY A 3 0.73 7.57 -7.64
N SER A 4 0.05 7.08 -6.60
CA SER A 4 -0.38 7.90 -5.47
C SER A 4 0.72 8.85 -5.06
N ALA A 5 0.41 10.14 -5.06
CA ALA A 5 1.36 11.16 -4.65
C ALA A 5 1.72 10.85 -3.19
N ALA A 6 2.90 10.27 -2.98
CA ALA A 6 3.45 10.07 -1.65
C ALA A 6 3.41 11.42 -0.95
N GLY A 7 2.71 11.46 0.18
CA GLY A 7 2.66 12.65 1.04
C GLY A 7 4.07 13.09 1.44
N PRO A 8 4.21 14.30 2.03
CA PRO A 8 5.49 14.80 2.48
C PRO A 8 6.18 13.76 3.39
N ARG A 9 7.45 13.45 3.10
CA ARG A 9 8.23 12.49 3.91
C ARG A 9 8.29 12.98 5.35
N VAL A 10 7.70 12.19 6.26
CA VAL A 10 7.71 12.50 7.68
C VAL A 10 9.03 12.01 8.28
N LYS A 11 9.82 12.94 8.80
CA LYS A 11 10.99 12.62 9.63
C LYS A 11 10.51 12.42 11.06
N VAL A 12 10.51 11.17 11.53
CA VAL A 12 10.11 10.85 12.91
C VAL A 12 11.29 11.08 13.85
N SER A 13 11.07 11.92 14.86
CA SER A 13 11.96 12.16 15.99
C SER A 13 11.27 11.71 17.28
N ALA A 14 12.04 11.23 18.26
CA ALA A 14 11.54 10.81 19.57
C ALA A 14 11.72 11.90 20.64
N ASP A 15 12.01 13.14 20.23
CA ASP A 15 12.30 14.29 21.09
C ASP A 15 11.05 14.90 21.76
N GLY A 16 9.86 14.43 21.39
CA GLY A 16 8.58 14.87 21.99
C GLY A 16 8.05 16.20 21.46
N ALA A 17 8.66 16.80 20.43
CA ALA A 17 8.16 18.02 19.80
C ALA A 17 7.35 17.70 18.52
N GLY A 18 6.11 18.23 18.42
CA GLY A 18 5.27 18.03 17.24
C GLY A 18 4.74 16.59 17.08
N VAL A 19 4.33 15.96 18.19
CA VAL A 19 3.84 14.57 18.20
C VAL A 19 2.55 14.44 17.40
N VAL A 20 2.58 13.57 16.38
CA VAL A 20 1.39 13.16 15.63
C VAL A 20 1.09 11.72 16.00
N SER A 21 -0.02 11.48 16.70
CA SER A 21 -0.54 10.12 16.86
C SER A 21 -0.72 9.48 15.48
N HIS A 22 -0.30 8.22 15.31
CA HIS A 22 -0.44 7.46 14.06
C HIS A 22 0.52 7.82 12.90
N ALA A 23 1.60 8.58 13.15
CA ALA A 23 2.64 8.86 12.13
C ALA A 23 3.25 7.57 11.51
N GLY A 24 3.26 6.46 12.26
CA GLY A 24 3.74 5.16 11.78
C GLY A 24 2.91 4.57 10.63
N VAL A 25 1.65 4.98 10.45
CA VAL A 25 0.78 4.48 9.37
C VAL A 25 1.23 5.00 8.01
N GLY A 26 1.73 6.25 7.95
CA GLY A 26 2.35 6.80 6.75
C GLY A 26 3.61 6.03 6.32
N MET A 27 4.38 5.52 7.29
CA MET A 27 5.55 4.68 6.99
C MET A 27 5.17 3.34 6.36
N LEU A 28 4.00 2.77 6.68
CA LEU A 28 3.55 1.52 6.07
C LEU A 28 3.35 1.66 4.56
N ARG A 29 2.82 2.81 4.11
CA ARG A 29 2.73 3.13 2.68
C ARG A 29 4.09 3.31 2.04
N GLU A 30 5.00 4.04 2.69
CA GLU A 30 6.37 4.20 2.18
C GLU A 30 7.09 2.85 2.07
N VAL A 31 6.90 1.95 3.03
CA VAL A 31 7.42 0.57 2.95
C VAL A 31 6.76 -0.20 1.80
N ALA A 32 5.45 -0.11 1.60
CA ALA A 32 4.76 -0.78 0.50
C ALA A 32 5.29 -0.33 -0.87
N ASP A 33 5.61 0.96 -1.03
CA ASP A 33 6.18 1.50 -2.25
C ASP A 33 7.66 1.11 -2.42
N LEU A 34 8.48 1.24 -1.37
CA LEU A 34 9.90 0.88 -1.38
C LEU A 34 10.11 -0.62 -1.66
N THR A 35 9.20 -1.46 -1.18
CA THR A 35 9.24 -2.92 -1.36
C THR A 35 8.53 -3.40 -2.63
N GLY A 36 8.04 -2.48 -3.46
CA GLY A 36 7.32 -2.80 -4.69
C GLY A 36 6.05 -3.61 -4.46
N LEU A 37 5.49 -3.62 -3.26
CA LEU A 37 4.25 -4.32 -2.95
C LEU A 37 3.09 -3.70 -3.75
N SER A 38 2.98 -2.37 -3.74
CA SER A 38 1.95 -1.62 -4.47
C SER A 38 2.00 -1.91 -5.97
N SER A 39 3.18 -2.03 -6.57
CA SER A 39 3.31 -2.33 -8.00
C SER A 39 3.02 -3.79 -8.32
N GLN A 40 3.45 -4.74 -7.48
CA GLN A 40 3.17 -6.16 -7.66
C GLN A 40 1.68 -6.48 -7.53
N VAL A 41 1.00 -5.93 -6.51
CA VAL A 41 -0.46 -6.10 -6.36
C VAL A 41 -1.19 -5.43 -7.53
N THR A 42 -0.71 -4.29 -8.00
CA THR A 42 -1.28 -3.66 -9.21
C THR A 42 -1.17 -4.55 -10.43
N ALA A 43 -0.02 -5.21 -10.63
CA ALA A 43 0.17 -6.14 -11.74
C ALA A 43 -0.74 -7.38 -11.62
N VAL A 44 -0.93 -7.90 -10.41
CA VAL A 44 -1.83 -9.05 -10.16
C VAL A 44 -3.27 -8.71 -10.50
N LEU A 45 -3.72 -7.49 -10.20
CA LEU A 45 -5.12 -7.09 -10.41
C LEU A 45 -5.37 -6.40 -11.75
N ALA A 46 -4.36 -6.22 -12.59
CA ALA A 46 -4.45 -5.37 -13.79
C ALA A 46 -5.51 -5.85 -14.79
N ASP A 47 -5.68 -7.16 -14.94
CA ASP A 47 -6.63 -7.81 -15.84
C ASP A 47 -8.10 -7.62 -15.42
N THR A 48 -8.34 -7.36 -14.13
CA THR A 48 -9.68 -7.02 -13.64
C THR A 48 -10.16 -5.65 -14.12
N TYR A 49 -9.27 -4.75 -14.57
CA TYR A 49 -9.60 -3.39 -15.01
C TYR A 49 -9.60 -3.28 -16.55
N ARG A 50 -10.66 -2.69 -17.12
CA ARG A 50 -10.78 -2.47 -18.57
C ARG A 50 -10.18 -1.14 -19.07
N GLY A 51 -9.58 -0.33 -18.19
CA GLY A 51 -9.12 1.01 -18.53
C GLY A 51 -8.16 1.61 -17.51
N PRO A 52 -7.65 2.83 -17.77
CA PRO A 52 -6.72 3.49 -16.86
C PRO A 52 -7.39 3.75 -15.51
N TRP A 53 -6.68 3.41 -14.44
CA TRP A 53 -7.15 3.64 -13.07
C TRP A 53 -6.79 5.06 -12.59
N MET A 54 -7.71 5.66 -11.83
CA MET A 54 -7.44 6.90 -11.10
C MET A 54 -6.55 6.65 -9.88
N HIS A 55 -6.85 5.57 -9.13
CA HIS A 55 -6.02 5.05 -8.05
C HIS A 55 -5.55 3.65 -8.43
N ALA A 56 -4.23 3.43 -8.43
CA ALA A 56 -3.68 2.11 -8.72
C ALA A 56 -4.16 1.10 -7.67
N PRO A 57 -4.69 -0.07 -8.07
CA PRO A 57 -5.33 -1.02 -7.14
C PRO A 57 -4.38 -1.49 -6.04
N GLY A 58 -3.09 -1.65 -6.32
CA GLY A 58 -2.12 -2.01 -5.30
C GLY A 58 -1.81 -0.89 -4.31
N VAL A 59 -2.00 0.40 -4.68
CA VAL A 59 -1.92 1.48 -3.69
C VAL A 59 -3.17 1.51 -2.83
N VAL A 60 -4.36 1.38 -3.41
CA VAL A 60 -5.61 1.28 -2.63
C VAL A 60 -5.55 0.10 -1.65
N PHE A 61 -4.93 -1.01 -2.05
CA PHE A 61 -4.67 -2.15 -1.18
C PHE A 61 -3.70 -1.81 -0.03
N ALA A 62 -2.58 -1.14 -0.31
CA ALA A 62 -1.64 -0.70 0.72
C ALA A 62 -2.28 0.28 1.71
N ASP A 63 -3.13 1.16 1.21
CA ASP A 63 -3.90 2.12 1.99
C ASP A 63 -4.83 1.39 2.96
N LEU A 64 -5.62 0.44 2.44
CA LEU A 64 -6.51 -0.39 3.25
C LEU A 64 -5.73 -1.17 4.33
N ALA A 65 -4.60 -1.79 3.95
CA ALA A 65 -3.76 -2.52 4.91
C ALA A 65 -3.19 -1.61 6.01
N ALA A 66 -2.80 -0.38 5.66
CA ALA A 66 -2.32 0.61 6.61
C ALA A 66 -3.45 1.05 7.56
N ALA A 67 -4.67 1.25 7.05
CA ALA A 67 -5.82 1.58 7.89
C ALA A 67 -6.18 0.44 8.87
N VAL A 68 -6.14 -0.82 8.41
CA VAL A 68 -6.34 -1.99 9.30
C VAL A 68 -5.24 -2.05 10.37
N ALA A 69 -3.98 -1.79 10.00
CA ALA A 69 -2.88 -1.70 10.95
C ALA A 69 -3.02 -0.53 11.95
N ASP A 70 -3.75 0.52 11.57
CA ASP A 70 -4.10 1.65 12.44
C ASP A 70 -5.29 1.34 13.38
N GLY A 71 -5.96 0.19 13.20
CA GLY A 71 -7.10 -0.25 14.00
C GLY A 71 -8.45 -0.14 13.30
N ALA A 72 -8.50 0.11 11.99
CA ALA A 72 -9.75 0.03 11.24
C ALA A 72 -10.28 -1.41 11.22
N ASP A 73 -11.52 -1.59 11.62
CA ASP A 73 -12.24 -2.86 11.65
C ASP A 73 -13.28 -3.00 10.53
N CYS A 74 -13.63 -1.90 9.85
CA CYS A 74 -14.51 -1.89 8.69
C CYS A 74 -14.12 -0.79 7.68
N ILE A 75 -14.61 -0.92 6.44
CA ILE A 75 -14.27 -0.01 5.33
C ILE A 75 -14.81 1.41 5.56
N ASP A 76 -15.94 1.56 6.24
CA ASP A 76 -16.45 2.89 6.62
C ASP A 76 -15.56 3.60 7.65
N SER A 77 -15.01 2.86 8.62
CA SER A 77 -14.00 3.37 9.56
C SER A 77 -12.76 3.88 8.82
N VAL A 78 -12.38 3.28 7.69
CA VAL A 78 -11.25 3.74 6.87
C VAL A 78 -11.52 5.15 6.30
N GLY A 79 -12.73 5.39 5.80
CA GLY A 79 -13.14 6.71 5.31
C GLY A 79 -13.10 7.79 6.39
N ALA A 80 -13.57 7.46 7.60
CA ALA A 80 -13.51 8.35 8.76
C ALA A 80 -12.06 8.66 9.19
N LEU A 81 -11.19 7.63 9.24
CA LEU A 81 -9.78 7.79 9.62
C LEU A 81 -8.99 8.68 8.65
N TRP A 82 -9.36 8.69 7.37
CA TRP A 82 -8.67 9.47 6.34
C TRP A 82 -9.21 10.89 6.18
N GLY A 83 -10.51 11.10 6.43
CA GLY A 83 -11.15 12.42 6.38
C GLY A 83 -10.49 13.43 7.31
N ASP A 84 -10.18 13.00 8.54
CA ASP A 84 -9.55 13.83 9.58
C ASP A 84 -8.04 14.04 9.36
N ARG A 85 -7.41 13.34 8.41
CA ARG A 85 -5.94 13.20 8.33
C ARG A 85 -5.36 13.39 6.94
N GLN A 86 -6.07 14.06 6.05
CA GLN A 86 -5.68 14.27 4.64
C GLN A 86 -4.25 14.84 4.46
N GLN A 87 -3.77 15.66 5.41
CA GLN A 87 -2.41 16.20 5.36
C GLN A 87 -1.30 15.14 5.51
N ALA A 88 -1.56 14.04 6.22
CA ALA A 88 -0.59 12.96 6.43
C ALA A 88 -0.65 11.88 5.35
N PHE A 89 -1.81 11.71 4.71
CA PHE A 89 -2.08 10.60 3.80
C PHE A 89 -2.14 11.00 2.31
N GLY A 90 -2.17 12.28 1.98
CA GLY A 90 -2.30 12.71 0.59
C GLY A 90 -3.64 12.25 -0.04
N PRO A 91 -3.75 12.19 -1.38
CA PRO A 91 -4.98 11.78 -2.05
C PRO A 91 -5.25 10.29 -1.82
N VAL A 92 -6.31 9.98 -1.07
CA VAL A 92 -6.73 8.61 -0.78
C VAL A 92 -8.01 8.25 -1.52
N ALA A 93 -8.16 6.97 -1.88
CA ALA A 93 -9.34 6.44 -2.52
C ALA A 93 -10.59 6.57 -1.62
N SER A 94 -11.76 6.78 -2.23
CA SER A 94 -13.04 6.83 -1.52
C SER A 94 -13.42 5.47 -0.91
N THR A 95 -14.30 5.48 0.10
CA THR A 95 -14.96 4.27 0.65
C THR A 95 -15.56 3.38 -0.44
N SER A 96 -16.22 3.97 -1.45
CA SER A 96 -16.75 3.22 -2.59
C SER A 96 -15.67 2.55 -3.44
N THR A 97 -14.49 3.16 -3.58
CA THR A 97 -13.38 2.57 -4.32
C THR A 97 -12.74 1.41 -3.55
N LEU A 98 -12.66 1.52 -2.22
CA LEU A 98 -12.21 0.43 -1.34
C LEU A 98 -13.15 -0.77 -1.41
N TRP A 99 -14.46 -0.55 -1.32
CA TRP A 99 -15.45 -1.62 -1.45
C TRP A 99 -15.34 -2.33 -2.79
N ARG A 100 -15.25 -1.59 -3.89
CA ARG A 100 -15.09 -2.19 -5.22
C ARG A 100 -13.81 -3.00 -5.35
N LEU A 101 -12.70 -2.56 -4.74
CA LEU A 101 -11.47 -3.35 -4.71
C LEU A 101 -11.70 -4.70 -4.02
N VAL A 102 -12.27 -4.69 -2.82
CA VAL A 102 -12.45 -5.91 -2.02
C VAL A 102 -13.48 -6.85 -2.63
N ASP A 103 -14.63 -6.33 -3.06
CA ASP A 103 -15.78 -7.11 -3.51
C ASP A 103 -15.67 -7.54 -4.98
N GLU A 104 -15.24 -6.62 -5.87
CA GLU A 104 -15.24 -6.90 -7.32
C GLU A 104 -13.89 -7.40 -7.86
N ARG A 105 -12.77 -7.16 -7.15
CA ARG A 105 -11.41 -7.35 -7.71
C ARG A 105 -10.58 -8.40 -6.98
N ILE A 106 -10.72 -8.50 -5.66
CA ILE A 106 -10.01 -9.50 -4.87
C ILE A 106 -10.86 -10.77 -4.81
N ASP A 107 -10.73 -11.61 -5.83
CA ASP A 107 -11.39 -12.91 -5.89
C ASP A 107 -10.45 -14.08 -5.56
N ALA A 108 -10.99 -15.29 -5.56
CA ALA A 108 -10.24 -16.52 -5.28
C ALA A 108 -9.10 -16.78 -6.28
N ALA A 109 -9.19 -16.31 -7.53
CA ALA A 109 -8.17 -16.48 -8.54
C ALA A 109 -6.97 -15.55 -8.32
N HIS A 110 -7.22 -14.34 -7.83
CA HIS A 110 -6.17 -13.33 -7.60
C HIS A 110 -5.51 -13.44 -6.22
N LEU A 111 -6.20 -14.01 -5.23
CA LEU A 111 -5.68 -14.18 -3.86
C LEU A 111 -4.29 -14.85 -3.77
N PRO A 112 -3.98 -15.94 -4.52
CA PRO A 112 -2.64 -16.51 -4.54
C PRO A 112 -1.56 -15.53 -5.02
N GLY A 113 -1.85 -14.73 -6.04
CA GLY A 113 -0.94 -13.71 -6.57
C GLY A 113 -0.67 -12.61 -5.55
N ILE A 114 -1.70 -12.14 -4.85
CA ILE A 114 -1.58 -11.14 -3.78
C ILE A 114 -0.74 -11.71 -2.62
N ARG A 115 -0.96 -12.97 -2.23
CA ARG A 115 -0.16 -13.65 -1.19
C ARG A 115 1.31 -13.76 -1.60
N ALA A 116 1.60 -14.09 -2.87
CA ALA A 116 2.95 -14.15 -3.39
C ALA A 116 3.64 -12.77 -3.39
N ALA A 117 2.92 -11.72 -3.79
CA ALA A 117 3.42 -10.34 -3.73
C ALA A 117 3.78 -9.91 -2.30
N ARG A 118 2.97 -10.32 -1.31
CA ARG A 118 3.26 -10.08 0.12
C ARG A 118 4.44 -10.90 0.65
N ALA A 119 4.59 -12.14 0.21
CA ALA A 119 5.64 -13.05 0.67
C ALA A 119 7.01 -12.75 0.07
N CYS A 120 7.06 -12.21 -1.15
CA CYS A 120 8.29 -11.86 -1.85
C CYS A 120 8.29 -10.38 -2.31
N PRO A 121 8.27 -9.41 -1.38
CA PRO A 121 8.45 -8.02 -1.75
C PRO A 121 9.83 -7.84 -2.37
N ARG A 122 9.90 -7.22 -3.55
CA ARG A 122 11.18 -6.92 -4.21
C ARG A 122 11.41 -5.41 -4.14
N PRO A 123 12.60 -4.96 -3.71
CA PRO A 123 12.89 -3.53 -3.67
C PRO A 123 12.53 -2.91 -5.02
N GLY A 124 11.60 -1.95 -4.99
CA GLY A 124 11.13 -1.27 -6.18
C GLY A 124 12.29 -0.49 -6.80
N VAL A 125 12.45 -0.56 -8.12
CA VAL A 125 13.45 0.23 -8.87
C VAL A 125 13.26 1.74 -8.69
N GLY A 126 12.07 2.18 -8.25
CA GLY A 126 11.74 3.58 -7.96
C GLY A 126 12.13 4.04 -6.55
N GLY A 127 13.39 3.89 -6.16
CA GLY A 127 13.89 4.42 -4.88
C GLY A 127 14.62 5.76 -5.06
N ARG A 128 13.93 6.89 -4.87
CA ARG A 128 14.63 8.17 -4.63
C ARG A 128 15.29 8.11 -3.24
N GLY A 129 16.60 7.89 -3.26
CA GLY A 129 17.61 8.14 -2.22
C GLY A 129 17.13 8.30 -0.78
N GLY A 130 17.26 7.23 0.00
CA GLY A 130 17.26 7.21 1.46
C GLY A 130 18.17 6.07 1.94
N PRO A 131 18.74 6.12 3.15
CA PRO A 131 19.79 5.20 3.57
C PRO A 131 19.30 3.75 3.49
N ARG A 132 19.89 3.02 2.55
CA ARG A 132 19.94 1.56 2.36
C ARG A 132 19.68 0.76 3.65
N ALA A 133 18.40 0.60 3.99
CA ALA A 133 17.96 -0.51 4.82
C ALA A 133 18.25 -1.78 4.01
N ARG A 134 19.24 -2.55 4.45
CA ARG A 134 19.60 -3.83 3.87
C ARG A 134 18.49 -4.82 4.21
N TRP A 135 17.46 -4.88 3.38
CA TRP A 135 16.42 -5.89 3.48
C TRP A 135 17.01 -7.26 3.17
N VAL A 136 17.12 -8.12 4.17
CA VAL A 136 17.45 -9.53 3.98
C VAL A 136 16.17 -10.22 3.51
N ALA A 137 16.17 -10.71 2.28
CA ALA A 137 15.07 -11.53 1.76
C ALA A 137 14.85 -12.72 2.71
N ALA A 138 13.60 -12.97 3.08
CA ALA A 138 13.25 -14.14 3.88
C ALA A 138 13.66 -15.41 3.11
N PRO A 139 14.42 -16.35 3.72
CA PRO A 139 14.80 -17.60 3.07
C PRO A 139 13.53 -18.41 2.83
N GLY A 140 13.13 -18.57 1.56
CA GLY A 140 11.90 -19.29 1.18
C GLY A 140 11.17 -18.76 -0.04
N CYS A 141 11.55 -17.60 -0.58
CA CYS A 141 10.95 -17.01 -1.79
C CYS A 141 11.32 -17.78 -3.06
N ARG A 142 10.85 -19.03 -3.22
CA ARG A 142 10.89 -19.76 -4.50
C ARG A 142 9.74 -19.28 -5.38
N CYS A 143 10.01 -18.30 -6.24
CA CYS A 143 9.10 -17.96 -7.33
C CYS A 143 9.12 -19.13 -8.34
N HIS A 144 8.11 -20.00 -8.29
CA HIS A 144 7.82 -20.83 -9.44
C HIS A 144 7.31 -19.91 -10.56
N HIS A 145 8.14 -19.71 -11.58
CA HIS A 145 7.71 -19.17 -12.86
C HIS A 145 6.65 -20.12 -13.43
N LEU A 146 5.38 -19.70 -13.39
CA LEU A 146 4.34 -20.29 -14.24
C LEU A 146 4.50 -19.63 -15.61
N ARG A 147 4.93 -20.45 -16.56
CA ARG A 147 4.92 -20.21 -18.00
C ARG A 147 3.52 -20.47 -18.55
#